data_AF-A0A2S6HNS5-F1
#
_entry.id   AF-A0A2S6HNS5-F1
#
_cell.length_a   1.000
_cell.length_b   1.000
_cell.length_c   1.000
_cell.angle_alpha   90.00
_cell.angle_beta   90.00
_cell.angle_gamma   90.00
#
_symmetry.space_group_name_H-M   'P 1'
#
loop_
_entity.id
_entity.type
_entity.pdbx_description
1 polymer ?
#
loop_
_entity_poly.entity_id
_entity_poly.type
_entity_poly.pdbx_seq_one_letter_code
_entity_poly.pdbx_strand_id
1 'polypeptide(L)'
;MKAWEKHIEAFCSMISSEQKMVYQPIINLLIERGYTPMKKQTKGYILSFSNLSHNRVIARFGVREGGADAFFGLRFSSCTNYSDKFAKVIRDRILSSNNRLAKCGECGFCKGDKFVYTYTFPDGEMKATCGAFVLEMPDVTTNDIDEIKGLIDQQHAYFMEFAV
;
A
#
# COMPACT_ATOMS: atom_id res chain seq x y z
N MET A 1 22.64 10.50 -9.98
CA MET A 1 21.82 9.33 -9.60
C MET A 1 21.65 9.33 -8.10
N LYS A 2 20.42 9.47 -7.59
CA LYS A 2 20.12 9.37 -6.15
C LYS A 2 20.38 7.93 -5.69
N ALA A 3 20.88 7.75 -4.47
CA ALA A 3 21.27 6.44 -3.95
C ALA A 3 20.13 5.41 -3.93
N TRP A 4 18.87 5.86 -3.98
CA TRP A 4 17.70 4.99 -4.00
C TRP A 4 17.28 4.53 -5.41
N GLU A 5 17.78 5.16 -6.49
CA GLU A 5 17.44 4.78 -7.87
C GLU A 5 17.92 3.35 -8.17
N LYS A 6 19.12 2.98 -7.68
CA LYS A 6 19.66 1.61 -7.74
C LYS A 6 18.75 0.55 -7.12
N HIS A 7 17.91 0.94 -6.15
CA HIS A 7 16.97 0.01 -5.51
C HIS A 7 15.77 -0.28 -6.41
N ILE A 8 15.30 0.72 -7.16
CA ILE A 8 14.26 0.53 -8.15
C ILE A 8 14.79 -0.28 -9.33
N GLU A 9 15.97 0.05 -9.86
CA GLU A 9 16.58 -0.68 -10.97
C GLU A 9 16.76 -2.16 -10.65
N ALA A 10 17.28 -2.48 -9.46
CA ALA A 10 17.45 -3.86 -9.01
C ALA A 10 16.12 -4.58 -8.74
N PHE A 11 15.05 -3.87 -8.34
CA PHE A 11 13.72 -4.47 -8.28
C PHE A 11 13.18 -4.75 -9.68
N CYS A 12 13.30 -3.78 -10.59
CA CYS A 12 12.86 -3.91 -11.97
C CYS A 12 13.60 -5.05 -12.69
N SER A 13 14.87 -5.32 -12.39
CA SER A 13 15.57 -6.47 -13.00
C SER A 13 15.04 -7.85 -12.54
N MET A 14 14.25 -7.91 -11.47
CA MET A 14 13.69 -9.15 -10.91
C MET A 14 12.27 -9.46 -11.38
N ILE A 15 11.62 -8.52 -12.09
CA ILE A 15 10.21 -8.64 -12.48
C ILE A 15 10.07 -8.71 -14.01
N SER A 16 8.97 -9.31 -14.46
CA SER A 16 8.66 -9.46 -15.88
C SER A 16 8.38 -8.12 -16.57
N SER A 17 8.40 -8.11 -17.90
CA SER A 17 8.05 -6.92 -18.69
C SER A 17 6.61 -6.46 -18.44
N GLU A 18 5.68 -7.42 -18.28
CA GLU A 18 4.28 -7.17 -17.97
C GLU A 18 4.14 -6.53 -16.59
N GLN A 19 4.85 -7.03 -15.58
CA GLN A 19 4.87 -6.44 -14.24
C GLN A 19 5.46 -5.02 -14.27
N LYS A 20 6.48 -4.75 -15.08
CA LYS A 20 7.03 -3.40 -15.27
C LYS A 20 6.01 -2.43 -15.84
N MET A 21 5.20 -2.86 -16.82
CA MET A 21 4.15 -2.02 -17.41
C MET A 21 3.14 -1.54 -16.36
N VAL A 22 2.91 -2.35 -15.32
CA VAL A 22 2.02 -2.01 -14.19
C VAL A 22 2.73 -1.19 -13.11
N TYR A 23 3.90 -1.63 -12.66
CA TYR A 23 4.55 -1.06 -11.47
C TYR A 23 5.30 0.24 -11.76
N GLN A 24 5.89 0.41 -12.96
CA GLN A 24 6.69 1.60 -13.27
C GLN A 24 5.85 2.89 -13.22
N PRO A 25 4.64 2.98 -13.80
CA PRO A 25 3.80 4.18 -13.69
C PRO A 25 3.41 4.52 -12.24
N ILE A 26 3.24 3.51 -11.38
CA ILE A 26 2.90 3.69 -9.97
C ILE A 26 4.12 4.20 -9.19
N ILE A 27 5.30 3.60 -9.42
CA ILE A 27 6.57 4.02 -8.83
C ILE A 27 6.89 5.48 -9.20
N ASN A 28 6.69 5.86 -10.47
CA ASN A 28 6.93 7.23 -10.93
C ASN A 28 6.05 8.23 -10.16
N LEU A 29 4.74 7.95 -10.03
CA LEU A 29 3.84 8.80 -9.24
C LEU A 29 4.30 8.93 -7.78
N LEU A 30 4.70 7.83 -7.15
CA LEU A 30 5.19 7.85 -5.77
C LEU A 30 6.41 8.75 -5.61
N ILE A 31 7.36 8.71 -6.56
CA ILE A 31 8.53 9.60 -6.56
C ILE A 31 8.11 11.06 -6.75
N GLU A 32 7.19 11.34 -7.67
CA GLU A 32 6.64 12.69 -7.93
C GLU A 32 5.97 13.27 -6.68
N ARG A 33 5.28 12.43 -5.88
CA ARG A 33 4.68 12.80 -4.59
C ARG A 33 5.67 12.81 -3.40
N GLY A 34 6.97 12.68 -3.67
CA GLY A 34 8.03 12.80 -2.67
C GLY A 34 8.24 11.55 -1.80
N TYR A 35 7.67 10.40 -2.17
CA TYR A 35 7.96 9.14 -1.48
C TYR A 35 9.34 8.62 -1.88
N THR A 36 10.18 8.37 -0.89
CA THR A 36 11.51 7.80 -1.07
C THR A 36 11.44 6.27 -0.94
N PRO A 37 11.93 5.50 -1.92
CA PRO A 37 12.02 4.05 -1.81
C PRO A 37 13.18 3.64 -0.90
N MET A 38 12.91 2.67 -0.03
CA MET A 38 13.91 2.05 0.82
C MET A 38 13.83 0.52 0.70
N LYS A 39 14.96 -0.12 0.41
CA LYS A 39 15.07 -1.58 0.49
C LYS A 39 14.97 -2.01 1.96
N LYS A 40 14.06 -2.93 2.27
CA LYS A 40 13.98 -3.55 3.61
C LYS A 40 15.06 -4.63 3.78
N GLN A 41 15.54 -4.77 5.00
CA GLN A 41 16.48 -5.84 5.40
C GLN A 41 15.70 -7.14 5.64
N THR A 42 15.26 -7.76 4.55
CA THR A 42 14.52 -9.03 4.53
C THR A 42 15.20 -9.99 3.56
N LYS A 43 14.90 -11.30 3.69
CA LYS A 43 15.45 -12.29 2.76
C LYS A 43 14.95 -12.10 1.31
N GLY A 44 13.70 -11.68 1.14
CA GLY A 44 13.16 -11.20 -0.14
C GLY A 44 13.59 -9.77 -0.47
N TYR A 45 13.37 -9.34 -1.72
CA TYR A 45 13.64 -7.98 -2.17
C TYR A 45 12.38 -7.13 -2.03
N ILE A 46 12.30 -6.30 -0.99
CA ILE A 46 11.13 -5.46 -0.72
C ILE A 46 11.52 -3.99 -0.73
N LEU A 47 10.88 -3.21 -1.61
CA LEU A 47 10.89 -1.76 -1.62
C LEU A 47 9.72 -1.23 -0.82
N SER A 48 10.00 -0.35 0.14
CA SER A 48 8.99 0.38 0.90
C SER A 48 9.10 1.86 0.58
N PHE A 49 7.98 2.46 0.20
CA PHE A 49 7.90 3.87 -0.16
C PHE A 49 7.35 4.67 1.02
N SER A 50 8.18 5.55 1.58
CA SER A 50 7.82 6.44 2.69
C SER A 50 8.15 7.88 2.37
N ASN A 51 7.37 8.81 2.89
CA ASN A 51 7.61 10.24 2.73
C ASN A 51 8.04 10.83 4.09
N LEU A 52 9.11 11.62 4.08
CA LEU A 52 9.73 12.20 5.26
C LEU A 52 8.84 13.25 5.94
N SER A 53 8.01 13.98 5.18
CA SER A 53 7.16 15.05 5.69
C SER A 53 6.16 14.58 6.74
N HIS A 54 5.67 13.33 6.62
CA HIS A 54 4.70 12.74 7.53
C HIS A 54 5.16 11.38 8.10
N ASN A 55 6.38 10.94 7.77
CA ASN A 55 7.00 9.68 8.19
C ASN A 55 6.08 8.45 8.05
N ARG A 56 5.28 8.37 6.97
CA ARG A 56 4.38 7.23 6.70
C ARG A 56 4.79 6.48 5.44
N VAL A 57 4.60 5.17 5.49
CA VAL A 57 4.66 4.29 4.31
C VAL A 57 3.31 4.32 3.61
N ILE A 58 3.32 4.49 2.29
CA ILE A 58 2.12 4.43 1.45
C ILE A 58 2.05 3.15 0.63
N ALA A 59 3.18 2.65 0.13
CA ALA A 59 3.21 1.51 -0.77
C ALA A 59 4.42 0.61 -0.53
N ARG A 60 4.27 -0.66 -0.92
CA ARG A 60 5.36 -1.64 -0.98
C ARG A 60 5.30 -2.42 -2.28
N PHE A 61 6.47 -2.72 -2.81
CA PHE A 61 6.68 -3.63 -3.93
C PHE A 61 7.71 -4.65 -3.51
N GLY A 62 7.60 -5.90 -3.95
CA GLY A 62 8.69 -6.82 -3.70
C GLY A 62 8.56 -8.19 -4.31
N VAL A 63 9.64 -8.95 -4.22
CA VAL A 63 9.71 -10.37 -4.58
C VAL A 63 10.06 -11.13 -3.31
N ARG A 64 9.25 -12.12 -2.95
CA ARG A 64 9.51 -12.96 -1.77
C ARG A 64 10.72 -13.86 -2.02
N GLU A 65 11.44 -14.24 -0.97
CA GLU A 65 12.51 -15.24 -1.09
C GLU A 65 11.92 -16.55 -1.64
N GLY A 66 12.49 -17.06 -2.74
CA GLY A 66 12.00 -18.26 -3.42
C GLY A 66 10.63 -18.11 -4.10
N GLY A 67 10.04 -16.91 -4.09
CA GLY A 67 8.77 -16.63 -4.77
C GLY A 67 9.01 -16.34 -6.25
N ALA A 68 8.14 -16.89 -7.11
CA ALA A 68 8.14 -16.58 -8.54
C ALA A 68 7.55 -15.20 -8.84
N ASP A 69 6.57 -14.76 -8.03
CA ASP A 69 5.78 -13.57 -8.33
C ASP A 69 6.11 -12.37 -7.44
N ALA A 70 6.11 -11.20 -8.07
CA ALA A 70 6.21 -9.93 -7.39
C ALA A 70 4.86 -9.52 -6.80
N PHE A 71 4.86 -8.91 -5.63
CA PHE A 71 3.67 -8.38 -4.98
C PHE A 71 3.67 -6.85 -4.96
N PHE A 72 2.46 -6.29 -4.91
CA PHE A 72 2.19 -4.89 -4.64
C PHE A 72 1.29 -4.77 -3.41
N GLY A 73 1.63 -3.84 -2.51
CA GLY A 73 0.78 -3.48 -1.39
C GLY A 73 0.59 -1.98 -1.29
N LEU A 74 -0.63 -1.56 -0.98
CA LEU A 74 -1.03 -0.16 -0.89
C LEU A 74 -1.70 0.13 0.44
N ARG A 75 -1.42 1.30 1.01
CA ARG A 75 -2.19 1.87 2.10
C ARG A 75 -3.20 2.86 1.51
N PHE A 76 -4.48 2.64 1.76
CA PHE A 76 -5.59 3.45 1.24
C PHE A 76 -6.72 3.59 2.27
N SER A 77 -6.36 3.60 3.56
CA SER A 77 -7.29 3.61 4.69
C SER A 77 -8.15 4.86 4.81
N SER A 78 -7.74 5.98 4.20
CA SER A 78 -8.55 7.20 4.16
C SER A 78 -9.32 7.38 2.85
N CYS A 79 -9.25 6.39 1.96
CA CYS A 79 -9.89 6.47 0.66
C CYS A 79 -11.36 6.06 0.72
N THR A 80 -12.14 6.58 -0.22
CA THR A 80 -13.57 6.26 -0.41
C THR A 80 -13.83 6.02 -1.89
N ASN A 81 -14.96 5.40 -2.24
CA ASN A 81 -15.38 5.14 -3.63
C ASN A 81 -14.41 4.29 -4.47
N TYR A 82 -13.66 3.38 -3.83
CA TYR A 82 -12.86 2.37 -4.52
C TYR A 82 -13.73 1.19 -5.00
N SER A 83 -13.24 0.45 -5.99
CA SER A 83 -13.91 -0.68 -6.62
C SER A 83 -14.01 -1.90 -5.70
N ASP A 84 -14.87 -2.84 -6.10
CA ASP A 84 -15.07 -4.11 -5.40
C ASP A 84 -13.78 -4.91 -5.22
N LYS A 85 -12.80 -4.73 -6.12
CA LYS A 85 -11.48 -5.36 -6.00
C LYS A 85 -10.77 -4.91 -4.72
N PHE A 86 -10.74 -3.62 -4.44
CA PHE A 86 -10.14 -3.07 -3.22
C PHE A 86 -10.99 -3.36 -1.99
N ALA A 87 -12.32 -3.32 -2.11
CA ALA A 87 -13.24 -3.70 -1.03
C ALA A 87 -13.03 -5.16 -0.60
N LYS A 88 -12.82 -6.07 -1.56
CA LYS A 88 -12.53 -7.49 -1.29
C LYS A 88 -11.21 -7.66 -0.54
N VAL A 89 -10.17 -6.89 -0.87
CA VAL A 89 -8.90 -6.92 -0.13
C VAL A 89 -9.09 -6.53 1.34
N ILE A 90 -9.93 -5.53 1.62
CA ILE A 90 -10.30 -5.17 3.00
C ILE A 90 -11.06 -6.31 3.68
N ARG A 91 -12.08 -6.86 3.01
CA ARG A 91 -12.87 -7.99 3.52
C ARG A 91 -11.97 -9.17 3.90
N ASP A 92 -11.09 -9.58 2.99
CA ASP A 92 -10.22 -10.73 3.19
C ASP A 92 -9.20 -10.46 4.32
N ARG A 93 -8.72 -9.21 4.44
CA ARG A 93 -7.93 -8.79 5.60
C ARG A 93 -8.71 -8.91 6.91
N ILE A 94 -9.98 -8.48 6.93
CA ILE A 94 -10.86 -8.55 8.11
C ILE A 94 -11.07 -10.00 8.54
N LEU A 95 -11.30 -10.90 7.57
CA LEU A 95 -11.55 -12.32 7.79
C LEU A 95 -10.29 -13.14 8.11
N SER A 96 -9.09 -12.59 7.90
CA SER A 96 -7.85 -13.32 8.16
C SER A 96 -7.66 -13.66 9.65
N SER A 97 -7.23 -14.89 9.94
CA SER A 97 -7.04 -15.38 11.32
C SER A 97 -5.98 -14.63 12.13
N ASN A 98 -5.07 -13.93 11.44
CA ASN A 98 -4.04 -13.07 12.03
C ASN A 98 -4.45 -11.59 12.09
N ASN A 99 -5.73 -11.29 11.91
CA ASN A 99 -6.20 -9.92 11.99
C ASN A 99 -6.17 -9.44 13.45
N ARG A 100 -5.31 -8.44 13.73
CA ARG A 100 -5.54 -7.57 14.89
C ARG A 100 -6.75 -6.72 14.55
N LEU A 101 -7.95 -7.19 14.90
CA LEU A 101 -9.14 -6.36 14.94
C LEU A 101 -8.77 -5.04 15.60
N ALA A 102 -9.22 -3.92 15.02
CA ALA A 102 -8.74 -2.60 15.37
C ALA A 102 -9.10 -2.24 16.82
N LYS A 103 -8.25 -2.63 17.79
CA LYS A 103 -8.25 -2.08 19.15
C LYS A 103 -7.55 -0.72 19.10
N CYS A 104 -8.16 0.23 18.41
CA CYS A 104 -7.65 1.59 18.29
C CYS A 104 -7.68 2.27 19.67
N GLY A 105 -6.51 2.72 20.15
CA GLY A 105 -6.40 3.45 21.43
C GLY A 105 -5.03 3.30 22.10
N GLU A 106 -4.35 2.17 21.90
CA GLU A 106 -3.12 1.85 22.66
C GLU A 106 -1.84 1.83 21.81
N CYS A 107 -1.94 1.93 20.48
CA CYS A 107 -0.80 1.73 19.58
C CYS A 107 -0.01 3.01 19.23
N GLY A 108 -0.52 4.20 19.56
CA GLY A 108 0.14 5.49 19.27
C GLY A 108 0.36 5.81 17.78
N PHE A 109 -0.13 4.95 16.86
CA PHE A 109 0.14 5.08 15.43
C PHE A 109 -0.69 6.18 14.77
N CYS A 110 -1.91 6.43 15.26
CA CYS A 110 -2.80 7.46 14.74
C CYS A 110 -2.48 8.77 15.47
N LYS A 111 -2.07 9.81 14.72
CA LYS A 111 -2.11 11.20 15.19
C LYS A 111 -3.43 11.75 14.65
N GLY A 112 -4.42 12.04 15.51
CA GLY A 112 -5.77 12.42 15.07
C GLY A 112 -6.72 11.23 14.88
N ASP A 113 -7.64 11.36 13.91
CA ASP A 113 -8.70 10.37 13.69
C ASP A 113 -8.17 8.96 13.35
N LYS A 114 -8.97 7.95 13.72
CA LYS A 114 -8.60 6.55 13.59
C LYS A 114 -8.47 6.16 12.12
N PHE A 115 -7.26 5.78 11.70
CA PHE A 115 -7.03 5.14 10.41
C PHE A 115 -7.53 3.70 10.47
N VAL A 116 -8.69 3.42 9.88
CA VAL A 116 -9.25 2.07 9.80
C VAL A 116 -9.73 1.76 8.40
N TYR A 117 -9.54 0.51 7.97
CA TYR A 117 -10.29 -0.02 6.84
C TYR A 117 -11.61 -0.57 7.35
N THR A 118 -12.71 -0.23 6.68
CA THR A 118 -14.05 -0.69 7.02
C THR A 118 -14.62 -1.51 5.87
N TYR A 119 -15.46 -2.50 6.21
CA TYR A 119 -16.23 -3.27 5.25
C TYR A 119 -17.60 -3.59 5.85
N THR A 120 -18.65 -3.39 5.05
CA THR A 120 -20.02 -3.76 5.40
C THR A 120 -20.37 -5.06 4.72
N PHE A 121 -20.69 -6.08 5.51
CA PHE A 121 -21.06 -7.41 5.02
C PHE A 121 -22.50 -7.43 4.49
N PRO A 122 -22.89 -8.45 3.70
CA PRO A 122 -24.25 -8.56 3.14
C PRO A 122 -25.37 -8.62 4.18
N ASP A 123 -25.06 -9.03 5.42
CA ASP A 123 -25.98 -9.03 6.56
C ASP A 123 -26.12 -7.65 7.24
N GLY A 124 -25.43 -6.63 6.73
CA GLY A 124 -25.39 -5.29 7.30
C GLY A 124 -24.36 -5.10 8.42
N GLU A 125 -23.63 -6.15 8.82
CA GLU A 125 -22.60 -6.04 9.85
C GLU A 125 -21.40 -5.22 9.31
N MET A 126 -21.02 -4.16 10.02
CA MET A 126 -19.82 -3.39 9.70
C MET A 126 -18.65 -3.83 10.57
N LYS A 127 -17.52 -4.21 9.95
CA LYS A 127 -16.26 -4.53 10.65
C LYS A 127 -15.14 -3.59 10.24
N ALA A 128 -14.19 -3.42 11.15
CA ALA A 128 -13.02 -2.57 10.95
C ALA A 128 -11.71 -3.30 11.28
N THR A 129 -10.67 -3.00 10.51
CA THR A 129 -9.28 -3.42 10.79
C THR A 129 -8.34 -2.21 10.71
N CYS A 130 -7.15 -2.34 11.31
CA CYS A 130 -6.18 -1.25 11.41
C CYS A 130 -5.73 -0.76 10.02
N GLY A 131 -5.91 0.54 9.77
CA GLY A 131 -5.54 1.23 8.54
C GLY A 131 -4.07 1.61 8.44
N ALA A 132 -3.25 1.33 9.46
CA ALA A 132 -1.83 1.68 9.46
C ALA A 132 -0.98 0.83 8.50
N PHE A 133 -1.52 -0.31 8.04
CA PHE A 133 -0.80 -1.27 7.22
C PHE A 133 -1.13 -1.09 5.73
N VAL A 134 -0.13 -1.38 4.89
CA VAL A 134 -0.37 -1.65 3.47
C VAL A 134 -1.10 -2.99 3.36
N LEU A 135 -2.10 -3.06 2.48
CA LEU A 135 -2.77 -4.29 2.10
C LEU A 135 -2.22 -4.76 0.77
N GLU A 136 -1.88 -6.05 0.68
CA GLU A 136 -1.41 -6.65 -0.57
C GLU A 136 -2.58 -6.82 -1.53
N MET A 137 -2.39 -6.34 -2.76
CA MET A 137 -3.37 -6.41 -3.82
C MET A 137 -3.06 -7.63 -4.70
N PRO A 138 -3.96 -8.63 -4.79
CA PRO A 138 -3.78 -9.74 -5.71
C PRO A 138 -4.00 -9.28 -7.16
N ASP A 139 -3.24 -9.88 -8.08
CA ASP A 139 -3.44 -9.80 -9.52
C ASP A 139 -3.59 -8.36 -10.06
N VAL A 140 -2.63 -7.49 -9.76
CA VAL A 140 -2.63 -6.12 -10.28
C VAL A 140 -2.25 -6.11 -11.76
N THR A 141 -3.08 -5.45 -12.55
CA THR A 141 -2.97 -5.37 -14.01
C THR A 141 -2.91 -3.91 -14.48
N THR A 142 -2.73 -3.70 -15.78
CA THR A 142 -2.71 -2.36 -16.37
C THR A 142 -4.04 -1.62 -16.22
N ASN A 143 -5.16 -2.34 -16.11
CA ASN A 143 -6.49 -1.75 -15.91
C ASN A 143 -6.67 -1.14 -14.52
N ASP A 144 -5.84 -1.53 -13.55
CA ASP A 144 -5.92 -1.05 -12.17
C ASP A 144 -5.11 0.23 -11.95
N ILE A 145 -4.26 0.64 -12.91
CA ILE A 145 -3.28 1.72 -12.73
C ILE A 145 -3.96 3.04 -12.33
N ASP A 146 -5.01 3.43 -13.05
CA ASP A 146 -5.65 4.73 -12.82
C ASP A 146 -6.35 4.79 -11.46
N GLU A 147 -7.01 3.71 -11.06
CA GLU A 147 -7.59 3.61 -9.72
C GLU A 147 -6.51 3.66 -8.64
N ILE A 148 -5.42 2.90 -8.79
CA ILE A 148 -4.29 2.92 -7.83
C ILE A 148 -3.71 4.33 -7.69
N LYS A 149 -3.53 5.05 -8.80
CA LYS A 149 -3.04 6.43 -8.77
C LYS A 149 -4.01 7.36 -8.04
N GLY A 150 -5.31 7.23 -8.30
CA GLY A 150 -6.34 7.98 -7.58
C GLY A 150 -6.31 7.72 -6.07
N LEU A 151 -6.16 6.46 -5.66
CA LEU A 151 -6.05 6.08 -4.25
C LEU A 151 -4.77 6.61 -3.60
N ILE A 152 -3.64 6.59 -4.32
CA ILE A 152 -2.38 7.19 -3.86
C ILE A 152 -2.58 8.69 -3.61
N ASP A 153 -3.17 9.41 -4.56
CA ASP A 153 -3.37 10.86 -4.44
C ASP A 153 -4.32 11.21 -3.29
N GLN A 154 -5.43 10.49 -3.13
CA GLN A 154 -6.36 10.71 -2.03
C GLN A 154 -5.72 10.41 -0.67
N GLN A 155 -4.98 9.29 -0.55
CA GLN A 155 -4.30 8.94 0.69
C GLN A 155 -3.15 9.91 1.01
N HIS A 156 -2.43 10.38 -0.02
CA HIS A 156 -1.36 11.35 0.12
C HIS A 156 -1.89 12.70 0.62
N ALA A 157 -2.96 13.21 0.00
CA ALA A 157 -3.61 14.45 0.44
C ALA A 157 -4.01 14.38 1.91
N TYR A 158 -4.64 13.27 2.32
CA TYR A 158 -4.98 13.04 3.72
C TYR A 158 -3.74 13.06 4.64
N PHE A 159 -2.63 12.43 4.26
CA PHE A 159 -1.42 12.46 5.09
C PHE A 159 -0.82 13.85 5.22
N MET A 160 -0.86 14.64 4.16
CA MET A 160 -0.35 16.02 4.19
C MET A 160 -1.18 16.92 5.09
N GLU A 161 -2.49 16.68 5.18
CA GLU A 161 -3.40 17.47 6.02
C GLU A 161 -3.36 17.04 7.50
N PHE A 162 -3.33 15.73 7.78
CA PHE A 162 -3.58 15.21 9.12
C PHE A 162 -2.41 14.45 9.77
N ALA A 163 -1.32 14.18 9.05
CA ALA A 163 -0.23 13.33 9.54
C ALA A 163 1.16 13.99 9.60
N VAL A 164 1.25 15.29 9.30
CA VAL A 164 2.44 16.13 9.47
C VAL A 164 2.63 16.50 10.94
#